data_AF-A0A133KH29-F1
#
_entry.id   AF-A0A133KH29-F1
#
_cell.length_a   1.000
_cell.length_b   1.000
_cell.length_c   1.000
_cell.angle_alpha   90.00
_cell.angle_beta   90.00
_cell.angle_gamma   90.00
#
_symmetry.space_group_name_H-M   'P 1'
#
loop_
_entity.id
_entity.type
_entity.pdbx_description
1 polymer ?
#
loop_
_entity_poly.entity_id
_entity_poly.type
_entity_poly.pdbx_seq_one_letter_code
_entity_poly.pdbx_strand_id
1 'polypeptide(L)'
;MKTFSNTSSLTNFTLVDDTIQLKLNINTEIYVQDDIKLRLVKNIIERIDLTELKKVYSSSGRKPTVNPVTMLQIIIFCYSEGIFSSREIEKSCKYDLRIKYLLDEQTPPDHSTINRFRQRIVELAPNLLNQMVQILIKEKQIDLSSIYIDGTKIEAYANRYSFVWRGSIEKWQEKLRVKIIKHFKLNKDLSPSQVLEVVKIVFNQVSKECIEKKIHFVYGQGKRKHQLQRDYEQLKDWKTKLETYQEHLEIMGNYRNSDSKADHDATFMRMKEDHMKNGQLKPAY
;
A
#
# COMPACT_ATOMS: atom_id res chain seq x y z
N MET A 1 -32.29 59.97 -80.78
CA MET A 1 -32.71 59.52 -79.43
C MET A 1 -31.50 58.90 -78.75
N LYS A 2 -30.96 59.51 -77.69
CA LYS A 2 -29.91 58.88 -76.89
C LYS A 2 -30.57 57.82 -76.00
N THR A 3 -30.30 56.56 -76.26
CA THR A 3 -30.65 55.45 -75.38
C THR A 3 -29.79 55.54 -74.13
N PHE A 4 -30.37 55.96 -73.01
CA PHE A 4 -29.71 55.84 -71.72
C PHE A 4 -29.78 54.39 -71.28
N SER A 5 -28.68 53.64 -71.41
CA SER A 5 -28.53 52.36 -70.71
C SER A 5 -28.41 52.68 -69.23
N ASN A 6 -29.47 52.44 -68.47
CA ASN A 6 -29.43 52.63 -67.02
C ASN A 6 -28.56 51.54 -66.40
N THR A 7 -27.29 51.86 -66.19
CA THR A 7 -26.28 50.99 -65.55
C THR A 7 -26.29 51.12 -64.03
N SER A 8 -27.32 51.74 -63.44
CA SER A 8 -27.44 51.90 -62.01
C SER A 8 -27.71 50.56 -61.32
N SER A 9 -26.73 50.12 -60.54
CA SER A 9 -26.79 48.94 -59.67
C SER A 9 -27.83 49.06 -58.54
N LEU A 10 -28.41 50.25 -58.34
CA LEU A 10 -29.48 50.49 -57.35
C LEU A 10 -30.89 50.19 -57.87
N THR A 11 -31.04 49.99 -59.19
CA THR A 11 -32.37 49.79 -59.81
C THR A 11 -32.45 48.58 -60.74
N ASN A 12 -31.31 47.97 -61.08
CA ASN A 12 -31.25 46.82 -61.96
C ASN A 12 -30.58 45.63 -61.25
N PHE A 13 -31.40 44.83 -60.55
CA PHE A 13 -30.96 43.70 -59.72
C PHE A 13 -30.81 42.38 -60.49
N THR A 14 -31.11 42.35 -61.79
CA THR A 14 -31.05 41.15 -62.64
C THR A 14 -29.69 40.94 -63.31
N LEU A 15 -28.69 41.79 -63.01
CA LEU A 15 -27.31 41.60 -63.48
C LEU A 15 -26.55 40.49 -62.70
N VAL A 16 -27.09 40.06 -61.56
CA VAL A 16 -26.56 39.05 -60.64
C VAL A 16 -27.55 37.86 -60.71
N ASP A 17 -27.28 36.91 -61.61
CA ASP A 17 -28.10 35.70 -61.84
C ASP A 17 -27.52 34.50 -61.07
N ASP A 18 -27.23 34.72 -59.81
CA ASP A 18 -26.66 33.74 -58.89
C ASP A 18 -27.63 33.50 -57.74
N THR A 19 -27.90 32.22 -57.49
CA THR A 19 -28.59 31.78 -56.29
C THR A 19 -27.72 32.09 -55.08
N ILE A 20 -28.16 33.02 -54.23
CA ILE A 20 -27.50 33.32 -52.95
C ILE A 20 -27.74 32.15 -52.00
N GLN A 21 -26.95 31.10 -52.14
CA GLN A 21 -26.89 29.99 -51.20
C GLN A 21 -25.78 30.28 -50.18
N LEU A 22 -26.18 30.47 -48.91
CA LEU A 22 -25.22 30.50 -47.80
C LEU A 22 -24.43 29.19 -47.78
N LYS A 23 -23.13 29.27 -47.47
CA LYS A 23 -22.20 28.13 -47.43
C LYS A 23 -22.84 26.96 -46.68
N LEU A 24 -23.11 25.85 -47.37
CA LEU A 24 -23.64 24.64 -46.76
C LEU A 24 -22.55 24.05 -45.86
N ASN A 25 -22.62 24.33 -44.56
CA ASN A 25 -21.60 23.89 -43.61
C ASN A 25 -21.86 22.42 -43.23
N ILE A 26 -21.41 21.49 -44.07
CA ILE A 26 -21.50 20.05 -43.79
C ILE A 26 -20.38 19.68 -42.80
N ASN A 27 -20.55 19.99 -41.52
CA ASN A 27 -19.72 19.40 -40.48
C ASN A 27 -20.13 17.93 -40.30
N THR A 28 -19.52 17.03 -41.06
CA THR A 28 -19.71 15.57 -40.93
C THR A 28 -18.94 14.97 -39.75
N GLU A 29 -18.05 15.73 -39.14
CA GLU A 29 -17.20 15.26 -38.05
C GLU A 29 -17.95 15.32 -36.71
N ILE A 30 -18.32 14.15 -36.17
CA ILE A 30 -18.68 14.03 -34.77
C ILE A 30 -17.38 14.16 -33.96
N TYR A 31 -17.11 15.37 -33.48
CA TYR A 31 -15.89 15.65 -32.73
C TYR A 31 -16.07 15.28 -31.25
N VAL A 32 -15.44 14.18 -30.83
CA VAL A 32 -15.22 13.90 -29.41
C VAL A 32 -13.98 14.69 -28.99
N GLN A 33 -14.18 15.88 -28.43
CA GLN A 33 -13.07 16.76 -28.03
C GLN A 33 -12.21 16.09 -26.94
N ASP A 34 -10.96 15.78 -27.31
CA ASP A 34 -9.83 15.41 -26.43
C ASP A 34 -10.19 14.70 -25.13
N ASP A 35 -11.00 13.63 -25.21
CA ASP A 35 -11.34 12.84 -24.04
C ASP A 35 -10.10 12.05 -23.58
N ILE A 36 -9.45 12.58 -22.54
CA ILE A 36 -8.23 12.02 -21.94
C ILE A 36 -8.49 10.60 -21.44
N LYS A 37 -9.69 10.31 -20.90
CA LYS A 37 -10.01 8.97 -20.36
C LYS A 37 -10.16 7.96 -21.48
N LEU A 38 -10.86 8.32 -22.56
CA LEU A 38 -10.99 7.48 -23.73
C LEU A 38 -9.62 7.12 -24.32
N ARG A 39 -8.74 8.11 -24.48
CA ARG A 39 -7.36 7.91 -24.95
C ARG A 39 -6.56 7.03 -23.97
N LEU A 40 -6.70 7.25 -22.66
CA LEU A 40 -6.05 6.46 -21.64
C LEU A 40 -6.45 4.97 -21.71
N VAL A 41 -7.75 4.68 -21.85
CA VAL A 41 -8.24 3.30 -22.00
C VAL A 41 -7.64 2.64 -23.23
N LYS A 42 -7.58 3.34 -24.38
CA LYS A 42 -6.94 2.82 -25.60
C LYS A 42 -5.45 2.53 -25.38
N ASN A 43 -4.72 3.49 -24.81
CA ASN A 43 -3.29 3.34 -24.53
C ASN A 43 -2.99 2.15 -23.59
N ILE A 44 -3.82 1.94 -22.56
CA ILE A 44 -3.67 0.80 -21.65
C ILE A 44 -3.92 -0.51 -22.41
N ILE A 45 -5.00 -0.59 -23.19
CA ILE A 45 -5.38 -1.78 -23.94
C ILE A 45 -4.32 -2.16 -25.00
N GLU A 46 -3.66 -1.18 -25.63
CA GLU A 46 -2.56 -1.43 -26.57
C GLU A 46 -1.31 -2.03 -25.92
N ARG A 47 -1.13 -1.84 -24.62
CA ARG A 47 0.06 -2.29 -23.87
C ARG A 47 -0.11 -3.62 -23.16
N ILE A 48 -1.35 -4.10 -23.06
CA ILE A 48 -1.68 -5.38 -22.41
C ILE A 48 -1.63 -6.49 -23.47
N ASP A 49 -1.12 -7.66 -23.10
CA ASP A 49 -1.25 -8.87 -23.91
C ASP A 49 -2.68 -9.40 -23.85
N LEU A 50 -3.37 -9.31 -24.99
CA LEU A 50 -4.76 -9.72 -25.19
C LEU A 50 -4.90 -11.03 -25.96
N THR A 51 -3.82 -11.82 -26.07
CA THR A 51 -3.80 -13.07 -26.84
C THR A 51 -4.90 -14.03 -26.37
N GLU A 52 -5.03 -14.21 -25.05
CA GLU A 52 -6.08 -15.07 -24.48
C GLU A 52 -7.48 -14.48 -24.59
N LEU A 53 -7.61 -13.15 -24.48
CA LEU A 53 -8.89 -12.46 -24.68
C LEU A 53 -9.45 -12.68 -26.09
N LYS A 54 -8.58 -12.66 -27.10
CA LYS A 54 -8.97 -12.89 -28.51
C LYS A 54 -9.49 -14.32 -28.75
N LYS A 55 -9.13 -15.29 -27.91
CA LYS A 55 -9.55 -16.70 -27.99
C LYS A 55 -10.86 -17.00 -27.24
N VAL A 56 -11.43 -16.02 -26.52
CA VAL A 56 -12.67 -16.19 -25.73
C VAL A 56 -13.87 -16.64 -26.56
N TYR A 57 -13.87 -16.30 -27.84
CA TYR A 57 -14.86 -16.75 -28.81
C TYR A 57 -14.21 -17.68 -29.84
N SER A 58 -14.95 -18.71 -30.22
CA SER A 58 -14.53 -19.64 -31.26
C SER A 58 -14.27 -18.90 -32.58
N SER A 59 -13.20 -19.30 -33.29
CA SER A 59 -12.93 -18.86 -34.65
C SER A 59 -13.94 -19.40 -35.67
N SER A 60 -14.70 -20.44 -35.28
CA SER A 60 -15.77 -21.06 -36.08
C SER A 60 -17.14 -20.85 -35.43
N GLY A 61 -18.16 -20.58 -36.25
CA GLY A 61 -19.54 -20.36 -35.82
C GLY A 61 -19.99 -18.90 -35.83
N ARG A 62 -20.99 -18.57 -35.01
CA ARG A 62 -21.57 -17.22 -34.96
C ARG A 62 -20.56 -16.23 -34.36
N LYS A 63 -20.17 -15.23 -35.16
CA LYS A 63 -19.31 -14.14 -34.71
C LYS A 63 -19.98 -13.36 -33.56
N PRO A 64 -19.20 -12.90 -32.57
CA PRO A 64 -19.73 -12.06 -31.51
C PRO A 64 -20.24 -10.74 -32.08
N THR A 65 -21.26 -10.14 -31.44
CA THR A 65 -21.83 -8.84 -31.83
C THR A 65 -20.78 -7.73 -31.81
N VAL A 66 -19.82 -7.81 -30.89
CA VAL A 66 -18.74 -6.85 -30.71
C VAL A 66 -17.43 -7.59 -30.55
N ASN A 67 -16.34 -7.06 -31.11
CA ASN A 67 -14.99 -7.60 -30.91
C ASN A 67 -14.65 -7.71 -29.40
N PRO A 68 -14.04 -8.80 -28.92
CA PRO A 68 -13.66 -8.96 -27.51
C PRO A 68 -12.81 -7.82 -26.94
N VAL A 69 -11.89 -7.29 -27.75
CA VAL A 69 -11.02 -6.15 -27.37
C VAL A 69 -11.85 -4.89 -27.21
N THR A 70 -12.73 -4.60 -28.15
CA THR A 70 -13.67 -3.47 -28.08
C THR A 70 -14.60 -3.60 -26.88
N MET A 71 -15.15 -4.79 -26.63
CA MET A 71 -16.01 -5.03 -25.47
C MET A 71 -15.26 -4.79 -24.14
N LEU A 72 -13.98 -5.20 -24.06
CA LEU A 72 -13.14 -4.90 -22.90
C LEU A 72 -12.90 -3.39 -22.74
N GLN A 73 -12.59 -2.68 -23.83
CA GLN A 73 -12.44 -1.21 -23.82
C GLN A 73 -13.70 -0.53 -23.27
N ILE A 74 -14.88 -0.93 -23.75
CA ILE A 74 -16.17 -0.39 -23.30
C ILE A 74 -16.37 -0.65 -21.80
N ILE A 75 -16.10 -1.87 -21.32
CA ILE A 75 -16.26 -2.20 -19.90
C ILE A 75 -15.32 -1.38 -19.02
N ILE A 76 -14.04 -1.28 -19.38
CA ILE A 76 -13.06 -0.51 -18.61
C ILE A 76 -13.46 0.97 -18.60
N PHE A 77 -13.85 1.51 -19.75
CA PHE A 77 -14.30 2.90 -19.86
C PHE A 77 -15.52 3.17 -18.96
N CYS A 78 -16.57 2.35 -19.07
CA CYS A 78 -17.76 2.46 -18.23
C CYS A 78 -17.45 2.36 -16.73
N TYR A 79 -16.58 1.42 -16.34
CA TYR A 79 -16.17 1.28 -14.92
C TYR A 79 -15.41 2.50 -14.41
N SER A 80 -14.57 3.12 -15.26
CA SER A 80 -13.89 4.37 -14.92
C SER A 80 -14.84 5.58 -14.75
N GLU A 81 -16.03 5.48 -15.34
CA GLU A 81 -17.12 6.46 -15.20
C GLU A 81 -18.13 6.09 -14.09
N GLY A 82 -17.88 5.00 -13.34
CA GLY A 82 -18.79 4.51 -12.29
C GLY A 82 -20.02 3.77 -12.79
N ILE A 83 -20.06 3.37 -14.07
CA ILE A 83 -21.19 2.69 -14.71
C ILE A 83 -20.96 1.18 -14.67
N PHE A 84 -21.55 0.50 -13.68
CA PHE A 84 -21.33 -0.94 -13.45
C PHE A 84 -22.46 -1.84 -13.94
N SER A 85 -23.70 -1.35 -13.97
CA SER A 85 -24.86 -2.12 -14.40
C SER A 85 -24.80 -2.42 -15.90
N SER A 86 -25.01 -3.68 -16.30
CA SER A 86 -24.99 -4.05 -17.72
C SER A 86 -26.07 -3.35 -18.54
N ARG A 87 -27.21 -3.00 -17.93
CA ARG A 87 -28.26 -2.19 -18.57
C ARG A 87 -27.84 -0.75 -18.77
N GLU A 88 -27.10 -0.17 -17.83
CA GLU A 88 -26.57 1.18 -17.97
C GLU A 88 -25.43 1.24 -18.99
N ILE A 89 -24.60 0.20 -19.06
CA ILE A 89 -23.60 0.05 -20.13
C ILE A 89 -24.29 -0.08 -21.48
N GLU A 90 -25.33 -0.92 -21.62
CA GLU A 90 -26.12 -1.00 -22.86
C GLU A 90 -26.68 0.38 -23.27
N LYS A 91 -27.25 1.12 -22.30
CA LYS A 91 -27.73 2.49 -22.54
C LYS A 91 -26.59 3.40 -23.02
N SER A 92 -25.41 3.30 -22.40
CA SER A 92 -24.24 4.09 -22.77
C SER A 92 -23.73 3.72 -24.17
N CYS A 93 -23.74 2.44 -24.55
CA CYS A 93 -23.45 1.99 -25.93
C CYS A 93 -24.40 2.59 -26.97
N LYS A 94 -25.65 2.88 -26.59
CA LYS A 94 -26.66 3.47 -27.49
C LYS A 94 -26.57 4.98 -27.62
N TYR A 95 -26.12 5.69 -26.59
CA TYR A 95 -26.26 7.15 -26.51
C TYR A 95 -24.95 7.91 -26.28
N ASP A 96 -23.94 7.31 -25.65
CA ASP A 96 -22.66 7.97 -25.38
C ASP A 96 -21.78 7.96 -26.65
N LEU A 97 -21.42 9.15 -27.15
CA LEU A 97 -20.60 9.32 -28.35
C LEU A 97 -19.21 8.68 -28.22
N ARG A 98 -18.65 8.65 -27.01
CA ARG A 98 -17.32 8.08 -26.73
C ARG A 98 -17.34 6.56 -26.89
N ILE A 99 -18.41 5.93 -26.43
CA ILE A 99 -18.61 4.48 -26.59
C ILE A 99 -19.00 4.13 -28.02
N LYS A 100 -19.80 4.98 -28.69
CA LYS A 100 -20.05 4.83 -30.13
C LYS A 100 -18.78 4.88 -30.95
N TYR A 101 -17.85 5.77 -30.61
CA TYR A 101 -16.53 5.80 -31.21
C TYR A 101 -15.75 4.50 -30.99
N LEU A 102 -15.81 3.90 -29.79
CA LEU A 102 -15.18 2.59 -29.52
C LEU A 102 -15.82 1.45 -30.32
N LEU A 103 -17.14 1.50 -30.52
CA LEU A 103 -17.88 0.47 -31.26
C LEU A 103 -17.54 0.45 -32.74
N ASP A 104 -17.07 1.56 -33.32
CA ASP A 104 -16.62 1.65 -34.71
C ASP A 104 -17.64 1.04 -35.69
N GLU A 105 -18.84 1.64 -35.72
CA GLU A 105 -20.00 1.23 -36.52
C GLU A 105 -20.64 -0.14 -36.15
N GLN A 106 -20.10 -0.87 -35.17
CA GLN A 106 -20.71 -2.11 -34.68
C GLN A 106 -22.02 -1.86 -33.93
N THR A 107 -22.95 -2.80 -34.05
CA THR A 107 -24.23 -2.75 -33.35
C THR A 107 -24.02 -2.74 -31.83
N PRO A 108 -24.63 -1.78 -31.09
CA PRO A 108 -24.56 -1.75 -29.64
C PRO A 108 -24.99 -3.08 -29.01
N PRO A 109 -24.17 -3.67 -28.12
CA PRO A 109 -24.49 -4.94 -27.48
C PRO A 109 -25.62 -4.76 -26.46
N ASP A 110 -26.48 -5.76 -26.33
CA ASP A 110 -27.49 -5.81 -25.27
C ASP A 110 -26.88 -6.17 -23.91
N HIS A 111 -27.61 -5.88 -22.83
CA HIS A 111 -27.17 -6.18 -21.46
C HIS A 111 -26.82 -7.68 -21.27
N SER A 112 -27.50 -8.57 -21.99
CA SER A 112 -27.26 -10.02 -21.96
C SER A 112 -25.92 -10.39 -22.58
N THR A 113 -25.53 -9.75 -23.68
CA THR A 113 -24.23 -9.95 -24.32
C THR A 113 -23.09 -9.39 -23.47
N ILE A 114 -23.29 -8.21 -22.86
CA ILE A 114 -22.34 -7.63 -21.91
C ILE A 114 -22.12 -8.57 -20.71
N ASN A 115 -23.19 -9.08 -20.10
CA ASN A 115 -23.09 -10.01 -18.98
C ASN A 115 -22.41 -11.33 -19.37
N ARG A 116 -22.75 -11.90 -20.53
CA ARG A 116 -22.08 -13.11 -21.02
C ARG A 116 -20.60 -12.90 -21.25
N PHE A 117 -20.20 -11.75 -21.79
CA PHE A 117 -18.80 -11.42 -21.96
C PHE A 117 -18.08 -11.33 -20.61
N ARG A 118 -18.67 -10.63 -19.63
CA ARG A 118 -18.12 -10.56 -18.26
C ARG A 118 -17.85 -11.94 -17.66
N GLN A 119 -18.82 -12.84 -17.76
CA GLN A 119 -18.68 -14.21 -17.24
C GLN A 119 -17.56 -14.99 -17.94
N ARG A 120 -17.35 -14.76 -19.23
CA ARG A 120 -16.28 -15.42 -19.99
C ARG A 120 -14.88 -14.93 -19.64
N ILE A 121 -14.74 -13.68 -19.18
CA ILE A 121 -13.44 -13.09 -18.87
C ILE A 121 -13.07 -13.16 -17.38
N VAL A 122 -13.91 -13.75 -16.53
CA VAL A 122 -13.65 -13.84 -15.07
C VAL A 122 -12.30 -14.48 -14.79
N GLU A 123 -12.01 -15.62 -15.42
CA GLU A 123 -10.73 -16.33 -15.26
C GLU A 123 -9.53 -15.55 -15.82
N LEU A 124 -9.77 -14.64 -16.78
CA LEU A 124 -8.73 -13.80 -17.39
C LEU A 124 -8.47 -12.52 -16.57
N ALA A 125 -9.44 -12.08 -15.77
CA ALA A 125 -9.38 -10.81 -15.05
C ALA A 125 -8.17 -10.68 -14.11
N PRO A 126 -7.75 -11.71 -13.33
CA PRO A 126 -6.56 -11.61 -12.49
C PRO A 126 -5.28 -11.34 -13.29
N ASN A 127 -5.13 -11.98 -14.45
CA ASN A 127 -3.96 -11.78 -15.30
C ASN A 127 -3.96 -10.38 -15.93
N LEU A 128 -5.10 -9.93 -16.47
CA LEU A 128 -5.25 -8.58 -17.02
C LEU A 128 -4.96 -7.50 -15.96
N LEU A 129 -5.45 -7.70 -14.73
CA LEU A 129 -5.19 -6.82 -13.60
C LEU A 129 -3.69 -6.77 -13.27
N ASN A 130 -3.01 -7.92 -13.22
CA ASN A 130 -1.57 -7.97 -12.96
C ASN A 130 -0.80 -7.18 -14.03
N GLN A 131 -1.09 -7.39 -15.31
CA GLN A 131 -0.45 -6.64 -16.39
C GLN A 131 -0.65 -5.12 -16.25
N MET A 132 -1.85 -4.67 -15.88
CA MET A 132 -2.13 -3.26 -15.60
C MET A 132 -1.32 -2.74 -14.42
N VAL A 133 -1.22 -3.50 -13.32
CA VAL A 133 -0.39 -3.14 -12.16
C VAL A 133 1.09 -3.03 -12.55
N GLN A 134 1.61 -3.95 -13.38
CA GLN A 134 2.98 -3.87 -13.89
C GLN A 134 3.24 -2.61 -14.71
N ILE A 135 2.28 -2.19 -15.54
CA ILE A 135 2.32 -0.92 -16.27
C ILE A 135 2.48 0.25 -15.30
N LEU A 136 1.65 0.30 -14.26
CA LEU A 136 1.66 1.37 -13.26
C LEU A 136 2.96 1.38 -12.43
N ILE A 137 3.52 0.21 -12.09
CA ILE A 137 4.83 0.10 -11.42
C ILE A 137 5.92 0.67 -12.32
N LYS A 138 5.95 0.29 -13.61
CA LYS A 138 6.95 0.78 -14.57
C LYS A 138 6.89 2.30 -14.74
N GLU A 139 5.70 2.88 -14.64
CA GLU A 139 5.47 4.33 -14.71
C GLU A 139 5.63 5.05 -13.39
N LYS A 140 6.04 4.34 -12.33
CA LYS A 140 6.21 4.87 -10.97
C LYS A 140 4.95 5.53 -10.42
N GLN A 141 3.78 5.02 -10.80
CA GLN A 141 2.47 5.46 -10.30
C GLN A 141 2.04 4.73 -9.03
N ILE A 142 2.69 3.60 -8.71
CA ILE A 142 2.46 2.82 -7.50
C ILE A 142 3.73 2.86 -6.65
N ASP A 143 3.57 3.23 -5.38
CA ASP A 143 4.61 3.05 -4.38
C ASP A 143 4.55 1.63 -3.79
N LEU A 144 5.66 0.88 -3.92
CA LEU A 144 5.80 -0.48 -3.40
C LEU A 144 6.47 -0.51 -2.02
N SER A 145 6.74 0.64 -1.40
CA SER A 145 7.34 0.74 -0.07
C SER A 145 6.45 0.18 1.03
N SER A 146 5.13 0.20 0.81
CA SER A 146 4.11 -0.07 1.82
C SER A 146 3.20 -1.20 1.36
N ILE A 147 3.12 -2.26 2.16
CA ILE A 147 2.21 -3.38 1.93
C ILE A 147 1.05 -3.24 2.91
N TYR A 148 -0.17 -3.16 2.38
CA TYR A 148 -1.39 -3.18 3.17
C TYR A 148 -1.95 -4.60 3.18
N ILE A 149 -1.98 -5.22 4.35
CA ILE A 149 -2.56 -6.55 4.56
C ILE A 149 -3.88 -6.34 5.30
N ASP A 150 -4.99 -6.83 4.73
CA ASP A 150 -6.28 -6.85 5.42
C ASP A 150 -6.23 -7.95 6.49
N GLY A 151 -6.01 -7.54 7.74
CA GLY A 151 -5.85 -8.43 8.88
C GLY A 151 -6.74 -8.01 10.03
N THR A 152 -7.33 -9.00 10.69
CA THR A 152 -8.06 -8.79 11.95
C THR A 152 -7.07 -8.83 13.10
N LYS A 153 -6.86 -7.69 13.76
CA LYS A 153 -6.05 -7.63 14.99
C LYS A 153 -6.87 -8.15 16.16
N ILE A 154 -6.31 -9.06 16.96
CA ILE A 154 -6.98 -9.62 18.14
C ILE A 154 -6.24 -9.14 19.39
N GLU A 155 -6.94 -8.50 20.32
CA GLU A 155 -6.35 -8.09 21.62
C GLU A 155 -5.93 -9.33 22.40
N ALA A 156 -4.66 -9.38 22.82
CA ALA A 156 -4.12 -10.47 23.60
C ALA A 156 -4.56 -10.37 25.07
N TYR A 157 -4.68 -11.51 25.76
CA TYR A 157 -4.96 -11.54 27.21
C TYR A 157 -3.67 -11.27 28.00
N ALA A 158 -3.11 -10.08 27.86
CA ALA A 158 -1.87 -9.66 28.49
C ALA A 158 -2.06 -8.36 29.27
N ASN A 159 -1.17 -8.12 30.25
CA ASN A 159 -1.20 -6.89 31.03
C ASN A 159 -0.99 -5.67 30.12
N ARG A 160 -1.90 -4.68 30.19
CA ARG A 160 -1.83 -3.46 29.38
C ARG A 160 -0.60 -2.62 29.66
N TYR A 161 0.15 -2.86 30.73
CA TYR A 161 1.34 -2.08 31.12
C TYR A 161 2.65 -2.87 31.02
N SER A 162 2.66 -4.04 30.37
CA SER A 162 3.87 -4.87 30.21
C SER A 162 4.69 -4.54 28.96
N PHE A 163 4.69 -3.27 28.52
CA PHE A 163 5.39 -2.84 27.32
C PHE A 163 6.89 -3.05 27.40
N VAL A 164 7.45 -3.66 26.36
CA VAL A 164 8.88 -3.72 26.14
C VAL A 164 9.15 -3.36 24.67
N TRP A 165 10.01 -2.35 24.48
CA TRP A 165 10.34 -1.80 23.18
C TRP A 165 11.80 -2.06 22.86
N ARG A 166 12.09 -2.58 21.66
CA ARG A 166 13.45 -2.84 21.17
C ARG A 166 14.36 -1.62 21.38
N GLY A 167 13.95 -0.47 20.84
CA GLY A 167 14.75 0.76 20.93
C GLY A 167 14.98 1.25 22.36
N SER A 168 14.10 0.91 23.30
CA SER A 168 14.35 1.18 24.72
C SER A 168 15.40 0.23 25.29
N ILE A 169 15.29 -1.07 25.02
CA ILE A 169 16.26 -2.08 25.46
C ILE A 169 17.65 -1.74 24.94
N GLU A 170 17.80 -1.54 23.64
CA GLU A 170 19.09 -1.25 23.00
C GLU A 170 19.74 0.00 23.62
N LYS A 171 18.97 1.06 23.82
CA LYS A 171 19.43 2.29 24.47
C LYS A 171 19.90 2.05 25.91
N TRP A 172 19.16 1.28 26.70
CA TRP A 172 19.52 1.00 28.10
C TRP A 172 20.68 0.02 28.23
N GLN A 173 20.73 -0.99 27.37
CA GLN A 173 21.83 -1.94 27.25
C GLN A 173 23.13 -1.21 26.91
N GLU A 174 23.09 -0.30 25.94
CA GLU A 174 24.26 0.48 25.55
C GLU A 174 24.76 1.40 26.68
N LYS A 175 23.84 2.10 27.37
CA LYS A 175 24.19 2.91 28.54
C LYS A 175 24.85 2.08 29.64
N LEU A 176 24.31 0.88 29.91
CA LEU A 176 24.85 -0.03 30.91
C LEU A 176 26.22 -0.56 30.48
N ARG A 177 26.37 -0.93 29.20
CA ARG A 177 27.63 -1.36 28.58
C ARG A 177 28.74 -0.33 28.80
N VAL A 178 28.49 0.92 28.43
CA VAL A 178 29.46 2.03 28.62
C VAL A 178 29.83 2.23 30.09
N LYS A 179 28.85 2.11 31.01
CA LYS A 179 29.09 2.22 32.45
C LYS A 179 30.01 1.11 32.97
N ILE A 180 29.78 -0.13 32.54
CA ILE A 180 30.57 -1.30 32.94
C ILE A 180 31.98 -1.22 32.37
N ILE A 181 32.13 -0.86 31.09
CA ILE A 181 33.42 -0.65 30.43
C ILE A 181 34.25 0.39 31.19
N LYS A 182 33.64 1.51 31.58
CA LYS A 182 34.31 2.54 32.38
C LYS A 182 34.69 2.04 33.78
N HIS A 183 33.82 1.27 34.43
CA HIS A 183 34.06 0.74 35.78
C HIS A 183 35.25 -0.22 35.82
N PHE A 184 35.34 -1.14 34.85
CA PHE A 184 36.40 -2.15 34.77
C PHE A 184 37.58 -1.76 33.87
N LYS A 185 37.56 -0.55 33.28
CA LYS A 185 38.58 -0.07 32.31
C LYS A 185 38.79 -1.04 31.15
N LEU A 186 37.70 -1.58 30.60
CA LEU A 186 37.74 -2.55 29.52
C LEU A 186 37.92 -1.87 28.15
N ASN A 187 38.16 -2.67 27.11
CA ASN A 187 38.11 -2.18 25.73
C ASN A 187 36.69 -1.69 25.38
N LYS A 188 36.61 -0.53 24.70
CA LYS A 188 35.36 0.10 24.26
C LYS A 188 34.64 -0.70 23.18
N ASP A 189 35.35 -1.55 22.45
CA ASP A 189 34.81 -2.32 21.33
C ASP A 189 34.10 -3.61 21.77
N LEU A 190 34.08 -3.92 23.08
CA LEU A 190 33.40 -5.11 23.57
C LEU A 190 31.90 -5.04 23.32
N SER A 191 31.36 -6.11 22.73
CA SER A 191 29.92 -6.26 22.51
C SER A 191 29.16 -6.42 23.83
N PRO A 192 27.83 -6.15 23.84
CA PRO A 192 27.01 -6.38 25.03
C PRO A 192 27.13 -7.79 25.61
N SER A 193 27.18 -8.82 24.76
CA SER A 193 27.33 -10.22 25.17
C SER A 193 28.69 -10.48 25.80
N GLN A 194 29.77 -9.91 25.26
CA GLN A 194 31.11 -10.03 25.86
C GLN A 194 31.18 -9.33 27.23
N VAL A 195 30.55 -8.16 27.36
CA VAL A 195 30.46 -7.44 28.63
C VAL A 195 29.67 -8.24 29.67
N LEU A 196 28.59 -8.91 29.27
CA LEU A 196 27.85 -9.81 30.14
C LEU A 196 28.73 -10.94 30.68
N GLU A 197 29.54 -11.58 29.83
CA GLU A 197 30.45 -12.64 30.27
C GLU A 197 31.50 -12.14 31.28
N VAL A 198 32.06 -10.95 31.07
CA VAL A 198 32.96 -10.32 32.05
C VAL A 198 32.26 -10.11 33.38
N VAL A 199 31.04 -9.56 33.37
CA VAL A 199 30.24 -9.35 34.58
C VAL A 199 29.94 -10.67 35.30
N LYS A 200 29.61 -11.75 34.57
CA LYS A 200 29.39 -13.08 35.16
C LYS A 200 30.64 -13.60 35.87
N ILE A 201 31.82 -13.48 35.25
CA ILE A 201 33.08 -13.91 35.84
C ILE A 201 33.36 -13.16 37.13
N VAL A 202 33.30 -11.82 37.10
CA VAL A 202 33.58 -10.98 38.27
C VAL A 202 32.53 -11.18 39.36
N PHE A 203 31.26 -11.30 39.01
CA PHE A 203 30.18 -11.62 39.95
C PHE A 203 30.45 -12.93 40.69
N ASN A 204 30.87 -13.99 39.98
CA ASN A 204 31.19 -15.27 40.59
C ASN A 204 32.41 -15.18 41.53
N GLN A 205 33.42 -14.38 41.19
CA GLN A 205 34.58 -14.14 42.05
C GLN A 205 34.18 -13.42 43.35
N VAL A 206 33.46 -12.30 43.24
CA VAL A 206 32.98 -11.53 44.41
C VAL A 206 32.02 -12.37 45.26
N SER A 207 31.17 -13.19 44.63
CA SER A 207 30.29 -14.11 45.34
C SER A 207 31.07 -15.13 46.18
N LYS A 208 32.16 -15.69 45.65
CA LYS A 208 33.03 -16.61 46.40
C LYS A 208 33.72 -15.89 47.55
N GLU A 209 34.27 -14.70 47.30
CA GLU A 209 34.95 -13.90 48.31
C GLU A 209 34.02 -13.52 49.49
N CYS A 210 32.75 -13.20 49.21
CA CYS A 210 31.76 -12.95 50.25
C CYS A 210 31.55 -14.17 51.18
N ILE A 211 31.57 -15.38 50.61
CA ILE A 211 31.40 -16.63 51.34
C ILE A 211 32.66 -16.93 52.18
N GLU A 212 33.85 -16.85 51.57
CA GLU A 212 35.13 -17.13 52.23
C GLU A 212 35.36 -16.19 53.42
N LYS A 213 35.07 -14.90 53.25
CA LYS A 213 35.18 -13.88 54.30
C LYS A 213 33.99 -13.85 55.27
N LYS A 214 33.00 -14.74 55.09
CA LYS A 214 31.78 -14.84 55.91
C LYS A 214 31.09 -13.49 56.11
N ILE A 215 30.94 -12.74 55.02
CA ILE A 215 30.33 -11.41 55.05
C ILE A 215 28.82 -11.54 55.36
N HIS A 216 28.38 -10.97 56.48
CA HIS A 216 26.96 -10.88 56.82
C HIS A 216 26.31 -9.71 56.09
N PHE A 217 25.33 -10.01 55.24
CA PHE A 217 24.64 -8.98 54.45
C PHE A 217 23.62 -8.25 55.34
N VAL A 218 23.68 -6.93 55.32
CA VAL A 218 22.78 -6.06 56.10
C VAL A 218 21.85 -5.26 55.18
N TYR A 219 20.60 -5.09 55.62
CA TYR A 219 19.57 -4.38 54.87
C TYR A 219 18.82 -3.41 55.80
N GLY A 220 18.13 -2.42 55.22
CA GLY A 220 17.35 -1.43 55.96
C GLY A 220 18.09 -0.12 56.25
N GLN A 221 17.34 0.87 56.75
CA GLN A 221 17.85 2.20 57.08
C GLN A 221 18.82 2.16 58.27
N GLY A 222 19.86 3.01 58.24
CA GLY A 222 20.87 3.10 59.30
C GLY A 222 21.92 1.97 59.32
N LYS A 223 21.81 0.95 58.45
CA LYS A 223 22.82 -0.12 58.34
C LYS A 223 23.87 0.21 57.28
N ARG A 224 25.15 0.19 57.67
CA ARG A 224 26.27 0.39 56.74
C ARG A 224 26.68 -0.93 56.11
N LYS A 225 26.38 -1.09 54.81
CA LYS A 225 26.79 -2.27 54.03
C LYS A 225 28.31 -2.35 53.90
N HIS A 226 28.85 -3.57 54.04
CA HIS A 226 30.24 -3.87 53.72
C HIS A 226 30.51 -3.63 52.22
N GLN A 227 31.75 -3.27 51.85
CA GLN A 227 32.08 -2.98 50.45
C GLN A 227 31.78 -4.16 49.52
N LEU A 228 32.20 -5.38 49.90
CA LEU A 228 31.89 -6.60 49.14
C LEU A 228 30.39 -6.86 48.95
N GLN A 229 29.54 -6.53 49.92
CA GLN A 229 28.08 -6.63 49.73
C GLN A 229 27.60 -5.63 48.66
N ARG A 230 28.12 -4.40 48.67
CA ARG A 230 27.77 -3.38 47.67
C ARG A 230 28.19 -3.80 46.27
N ASP A 231 29.39 -4.33 46.14
CA ASP A 231 29.94 -4.81 44.87
C ASP A 231 29.13 -6.02 44.36
N TYR A 232 28.81 -6.97 45.25
CA TYR A 232 27.94 -8.11 44.93
C TYR A 232 26.57 -7.66 44.42
N GLU A 233 25.89 -6.76 45.13
CA GLU A 233 24.57 -6.27 44.76
C GLU A 233 24.60 -5.51 43.42
N GLN A 234 25.63 -4.69 43.21
CA GLN A 234 25.82 -3.96 41.96
C GLN A 234 26.05 -4.90 40.77
N LEU A 235 26.91 -5.90 40.94
CA LEU A 235 27.21 -6.88 39.89
C LEU A 235 26.00 -7.78 39.60
N LYS A 236 25.25 -8.15 40.64
CA LYS A 236 23.98 -8.87 40.48
C LYS A 236 22.99 -8.04 39.65
N ASP A 237 22.80 -6.77 39.96
CA ASP A 237 21.93 -5.86 39.21
C ASP A 237 22.35 -5.73 37.74
N TRP A 238 23.64 -5.56 37.48
CA TRP A 238 24.16 -5.48 36.12
C TRP A 238 23.98 -6.77 35.33
N LYS A 239 24.30 -7.91 35.96
CA LYS A 239 24.11 -9.23 35.37
C LYS A 239 22.65 -9.44 34.98
N THR A 240 21.73 -9.27 35.94
CA THR A 240 20.30 -9.49 35.71
C THR A 240 19.76 -8.57 34.60
N LYS A 241 20.13 -7.28 34.58
CA LYS A 241 19.70 -6.36 33.52
C LYS A 241 20.20 -6.78 32.14
N LEU A 242 21.47 -7.15 32.01
CA LEU A 242 22.05 -7.58 30.75
C LEU A 242 21.40 -8.87 30.24
N GLU A 243 21.16 -9.84 31.14
CA GLU A 243 20.44 -11.09 30.81
C GLU A 243 19.01 -10.79 30.33
N THR A 244 18.24 -9.97 31.06
CA THR A 244 16.88 -9.59 30.66
C THR A 244 16.85 -8.83 29.33
N TYR A 245 17.81 -7.96 29.05
CA TYR A 245 17.90 -7.27 27.76
C TYR A 245 18.17 -8.23 26.62
N GLN A 246 19.07 -9.19 26.82
CA GLN A 246 19.37 -10.20 25.82
C GLN A 246 18.15 -11.10 25.54
N GLU A 247 17.47 -11.58 26.59
CA GLU A 247 16.27 -12.41 26.49
C GLU A 247 15.16 -11.74 25.67
N HIS A 248 14.83 -10.47 25.96
CA HIS A 248 13.82 -9.76 25.17
C HIS A 248 14.23 -9.52 23.72
N LEU A 249 15.51 -9.25 23.44
CA LEU A 249 15.99 -9.10 22.06
C LEU A 249 15.91 -10.42 21.28
N GLU A 250 16.19 -11.55 21.94
CA GLU A 250 16.03 -12.89 21.38
C GLU A 250 14.55 -13.20 21.11
N ILE A 251 13.65 -12.91 22.06
CA ILE A 251 12.20 -13.07 21.90
C ILE A 251 11.69 -12.25 20.72
N MET A 252 12.08 -10.98 20.60
CA MET A 252 11.64 -10.11 19.49
C MET A 252 12.19 -10.56 18.12
N GLY A 253 13.27 -11.34 18.08
CA GLY A 253 13.91 -11.82 16.85
C GLY A 253 14.41 -10.67 15.96
N ASN A 254 14.31 -10.81 14.64
CA ASN A 254 14.69 -9.74 13.69
C ASN A 254 13.49 -8.94 13.16
N TYR A 255 12.27 -9.40 13.42
CA TYR A 255 11.07 -8.91 12.73
C TYR A 255 10.17 -8.05 13.62
N ARG A 256 10.29 -8.15 14.95
CA ARG A 256 9.42 -7.44 15.90
C ARG A 256 10.16 -6.29 16.58
N ASN A 257 9.47 -5.19 16.80
CA ASN A 257 10.00 -4.00 17.51
C ASN A 257 9.53 -3.90 18.98
N SER A 258 8.66 -4.81 19.40
CA SER A 258 8.09 -4.86 20.74
C SER A 258 7.61 -6.27 21.09
N ASP A 259 7.59 -6.61 22.37
CA ASP A 259 6.98 -7.80 22.94
C ASP A 259 6.32 -7.45 24.28
N SER A 260 5.41 -8.29 24.76
CA SER A 260 4.83 -8.19 26.11
C SER A 260 5.57 -9.10 27.09
N LYS A 261 5.78 -8.61 28.32
CA LYS A 261 6.40 -9.42 29.40
C LYS A 261 5.57 -10.63 29.84
N ALA A 262 4.25 -10.59 29.63
CA ALA A 262 3.34 -11.63 30.09
C ALA A 262 2.98 -12.62 28.98
N ASP A 263 3.04 -12.17 27.73
CA ASP A 263 2.73 -12.93 26.54
C ASP A 263 3.72 -12.53 25.45
N HIS A 264 4.73 -13.36 25.26
CA HIS A 264 5.84 -13.05 24.37
C HIS A 264 5.47 -13.11 22.90
N ASP A 265 4.31 -13.66 22.52
CA ASP A 265 3.86 -13.71 21.14
C ASP A 265 3.09 -12.45 20.74
N ALA A 266 2.50 -11.74 21.71
CA ALA A 266 1.79 -10.49 21.49
C ALA A 266 2.73 -9.31 21.15
N THR A 267 2.31 -8.47 20.21
CA THR A 267 2.99 -7.23 19.85
C THR A 267 2.11 -6.02 20.14
N PHE A 268 2.72 -4.86 20.40
CA PHE A 268 1.94 -3.67 20.75
C PHE A 268 1.48 -2.93 19.50
N MET A 269 0.17 -2.97 19.27
CA MET A 269 -0.47 -2.43 18.08
C MET A 269 -1.57 -1.44 18.42
N ARG A 270 -1.85 -0.56 17.46
CA ARG A 270 -3.05 0.28 17.51
C ARG A 270 -4.26 -0.54 17.07
N MET A 271 -5.22 -0.68 17.98
CA MET A 271 -6.49 -1.39 17.74
C MET A 271 -7.53 -0.44 17.15
N LYS A 272 -8.48 -0.99 16.38
CA LYS A 272 -9.64 -0.24 15.86
C LYS A 272 -10.56 0.18 17.00
N GLU A 273 -10.78 -0.70 17.96
CA GLU A 273 -11.58 -0.43 19.15
C GLU A 273 -10.73 0.13 20.29
N ASP A 274 -10.69 1.45 20.36
CA ASP A 274 -10.11 2.18 21.48
C ASP A 274 -11.22 2.70 22.40
N HIS A 275 -11.68 1.83 23.31
CA HIS A 275 -12.69 2.15 24.31
C HIS A 275 -12.28 3.33 25.20
N MET A 276 -10.99 3.57 25.38
CA MET A 276 -10.44 4.64 26.20
C MET A 276 -10.18 5.93 25.39
N LYS A 277 -10.26 5.87 24.04
CA LYS A 277 -9.98 6.95 23.08
C LYS A 277 -8.67 7.70 23.33
N ASN A 278 -7.68 7.04 23.94
CA ASN A 278 -6.42 7.65 24.34
C ASN A 278 -5.28 7.32 23.37
N GLY A 279 -5.55 6.55 22.31
CA GLY A 279 -4.58 6.17 21.29
C GLY A 279 -3.50 5.21 21.80
N GLN A 280 -3.69 4.61 22.98
CA GLN A 280 -2.70 3.69 23.54
C GLN A 280 -2.61 2.40 22.72
N LEU A 281 -1.38 1.94 22.53
CA LEU A 281 -1.11 0.64 21.93
C LEU A 281 -1.50 -0.46 22.92
N LYS A 282 -2.04 -1.56 22.40
CA LYS A 282 -2.44 -2.73 23.19
C LYS A 282 -1.69 -3.97 22.69
N PRO A 283 -1.42 -4.94 23.58
CA PRO A 283 -0.85 -6.20 23.15
C PRO A 283 -1.88 -6.93 22.28
N ALA A 284 -1.47 -7.34 21.08
CA ALA A 284 -2.32 -7.96 20.08
C ALA A 284 -1.52 -8.87 19.15
N TYR A 285 -2.23 -9.73 18.44
CA TYR A 285 -1.73 -10.54 17.33
C TYR A 285 -2.20 -9.95 16.00
#